data_AF-A0A699W045-F1
#
_entry.id   AF-A0A699W045-F1
#
_cell.length_a   1.000
_cell.length_b   1.000
_cell.length_c   1.000
_cell.angle_alpha   90.00
_cell.angle_beta   90.00
_cell.angle_gamma   90.00
#
_symmetry.space_group_name_H-M   'P 1'
#
loop_
_entity.id
_entity.type
_entity.pdbx_description
1 polymer ?
#
loop_
_entity_poly.entity_id
_entity_poly.type
_entity_poly.pdbx_seq_one_letter_code
_entity_poly.pdbx_strand_id
1 'polypeptide(L)' 'MTGAKFDIEKFDGTGDFELWRVKMRALLIQHVCDAALEVLPTDMEAQTKAELNKKAHSTVILCLGNKVLREVTRETTA' A
#
# COMPACT_ATOMS: atom_id res chain seq x y z
N MET A 1 -2.80 -7.56 22.65
CA MET A 1 -3.69 -7.12 21.55
C MET A 1 -3.50 -8.07 20.39
N THR A 2 -4.52 -8.86 20.08
CA THR A 2 -4.50 -9.79 18.95
C THR A 2 -4.54 -8.94 17.69
N GLY A 3 -3.36 -8.60 17.14
CA GLY A 3 -3.26 -7.92 15.86
C GLY A 3 -3.99 -8.76 14.84
N ALA A 4 -5.11 -8.27 14.32
CA ALA A 4 -5.84 -8.95 13.28
C ALA A 4 -4.88 -9.10 12.08
N LYS A 5 -4.45 -10.35 11.83
CA LYS A 5 -3.63 -10.71 10.68
C LYS A 5 -4.54 -10.70 9.48
N PHE A 6 -4.55 -9.60 8.75
CA PHE A 6 -5.18 -9.55 7.44
C PHE A 6 -4.21 -10.16 6.44
N ASP A 7 -4.36 -11.46 6.19
CA ASP A 7 -3.74 -12.09 5.04
C ASP A 7 -4.52 -11.65 3.79
N ILE A 8 -4.15 -10.50 3.25
CA ILE A 8 -4.48 -10.19 1.86
C ILE A 8 -3.54 -11.01 0.99
N GLU A 9 -4.14 -11.74 0.07
CA GLU A 9 -3.41 -12.47 -0.95
C GLU A 9 -2.45 -11.54 -1.68
N LYS A 10 -1.19 -11.96 -1.76
CA LYS A 10 -0.16 -11.17 -2.43
C LYS A 10 -0.46 -11.10 -3.91
N PHE A 11 -0.41 -9.90 -4.49
CA PHE A 11 -0.60 -9.76 -5.93
C PHE A 11 0.65 -10.17 -6.69
N ASP A 12 0.57 -11.28 -7.41
CA ASP A 12 1.68 -11.83 -8.19
C ASP A 12 1.70 -11.37 -9.66
N GLY A 13 0.79 -10.46 -10.03
CA GLY A 13 0.63 -9.96 -11.39
C GLY A 13 -0.38 -10.77 -12.21
N THR A 14 -1.05 -11.73 -11.60
CA THR A 14 -2.08 -12.57 -12.23
C THR A 14 -3.41 -12.46 -11.47
N GLY A 15 -4.52 -12.80 -12.14
CA GLY A 15 -5.86 -12.75 -11.55
C GLY A 15 -6.52 -11.36 -11.60
N ASP A 16 -7.50 -11.17 -10.73
CA ASP A 16 -8.33 -9.96 -10.70
C ASP A 16 -7.65 -8.84 -9.89
N PHE A 17 -6.95 -7.98 -10.62
CA PHE A 17 -6.30 -6.80 -10.04
C PHE A 17 -7.30 -5.83 -9.42
N GLU A 18 -8.52 -5.71 -9.95
CA GLU A 18 -9.53 -4.81 -9.39
C GLU A 18 -10.01 -5.31 -8.03
N LEU A 19 -10.23 -6.62 -7.89
CA LEU A 19 -10.54 -7.22 -6.60
C LEU A 19 -9.39 -7.05 -5.60
N TRP A 20 -8.14 -7.23 -6.05
CA TRP A 20 -6.97 -6.99 -5.19
C TRP A 20 -6.88 -5.53 -4.76
N ARG A 21 -7.13 -4.59 -5.67
CA ARG A 21 -7.15 -3.14 -5.39
C ARG A 21 -8.20 -2.78 -4.34
N VAL A 22 -9.41 -3.35 -4.43
CA VAL A 22 -10.47 -3.15 -3.43
C VAL A 22 -10.04 -3.65 -2.04
N LYS A 23 -9.47 -4.86 -1.97
CA LYS A 23 -8.92 -5.42 -0.72
C LYS A 23 -7.79 -4.55 -0.15
N MET A 24 -6.90 -4.07 -1.03
CA MET A 24 -5.79 -3.20 -0.65
C MET A 24 -6.28 -1.85 -0.09
N ARG A 25 -7.33 -1.26 -0.67
CA ARG A 25 -7.94 -0.03 -0.14
C ARG A 25 -8.52 -0.24 1.25
N ALA A 26 -9.22 -1.37 1.47
CA ALA A 26 -9.73 -1.72 2.79
C ALA A 26 -8.63 -1.86 3.85
N LEU A 27 -7.48 -2.44 3.47
CA LEU A 27 -6.31 -2.56 4.34
C LEU A 27 -5.70 -1.21 4.69
N LEU A 28 -5.58 -0.30 3.72
CA LEU A 28 -5.04 1.04 3.97
C LEU A 28 -5.95 1.87 4.89
N ILE A 29 -7.28 1.76 4.73
CA ILE A 29 -8.25 2.37 5.66
C ILE A 29 -8.03 1.84 7.07
N GLN A 30 -7.86 0.53 7.21
CA GLN A 30 -7.62 -0.08 8.52
C GLN A 30 -6.32 0.36 9.18
N HIS A 31 -5.27 0.59 8.38
CA HIS A 31 -4.02 1.14 8.87
C HIS A 31 -4.06 2.67 9.07
N VAL A 32 -5.20 3.32 8.80
CA VAL A 32 -5.35 4.80 8.86
C VAL A 32 -4.33 5.47 7.93
N CYS A 33 -4.20 4.93 6.72
CA CYS A 33 -3.28 5.38 5.68
C CYS A 33 -3.94 5.54 4.32
N ASP A 34 -5.26 5.43 4.26
CA ASP A 34 -6.08 5.65 3.07
C ASP A 34 -5.96 7.09 2.55
N ALA A 35 -5.71 8.05 3.42
CA ALA A 35 -5.42 9.43 3.02
C ALA A 35 -4.21 9.54 2.07
N ALA A 36 -3.26 8.59 2.08
CA ALA A 36 -2.14 8.58 1.14
C ALA A 36 -2.56 8.24 -0.30
N LEU A 37 -3.76 7.70 -0.51
CA LEU A 37 -4.31 7.42 -1.84
C LEU A 37 -4.98 8.64 -2.48
N GLU A 38 -5.27 9.68 -1.69
CA GLU A 38 -5.98 10.88 -2.13
C GLU A 38 -5.00 12.05 -2.28
N VAL A 39 -5.48 13.17 -2.86
CA VAL A 39 -4.70 14.41 -2.90
C VAL A 39 -4.55 14.94 -1.46
N LEU A 40 -3.37 14.75 -0.90
CA LEU A 40 -3.07 15.22 0.46
C LEU A 40 -3.15 16.75 0.54
N PRO A 41 -3.77 17.32 1.59
CA PRO A 41 -3.85 18.76 1.79
C PRO A 41 -2.47 19.42 1.74
N THR A 42 -2.38 20.61 1.14
CA THR A 42 -1.11 21.33 0.98
C THR A 42 -0.59 21.90 2.31
N ASP A 43 -1.50 22.10 3.27
CA ASP A 43 -1.26 22.56 4.64
C ASP A 43 -0.90 21.42 5.61
N MET A 44 -0.93 20.16 5.16
CA MET A 44 -0.52 19.03 5.98
C MET A 44 0.97 19.10 6.31
N GLU A 45 1.32 18.84 7.57
CA GLU A 45 2.71 18.80 8.02
C GLU A 45 3.53 17.81 7.17
N ALA A 46 4.68 18.28 6.67
CA ALA A 46 5.53 17.51 5.77
C ALA A 46 5.98 16.17 6.40
N GLN A 47 6.22 16.16 7.72
CA GLN A 47 6.57 14.95 8.45
C GLN A 47 5.41 13.96 8.49
N THR A 48 4.20 14.40 8.87
CA THR A 48 3.00 13.54 8.89
C THR A 48 2.69 12.98 7.51
N LYS A 49 2.81 13.79 6.46
CA LYS A 49 2.68 13.36 5.07
C LYS A 49 3.71 12.29 4.69
N ALA A 50 4.97 12.48 5.07
CA ALA A 50 6.03 11.51 4.80
C ALA A 50 5.80 10.19 5.56
N GLU A 51 5.36 10.24 6.82
CA GLU A 51 5.05 9.06 7.62
C GLU A 51 3.86 8.28 7.05
N LEU A 52 2.79 8.98 6.65
CA LEU A 52 1.62 8.40 6.01
C LEU A 52 1.99 7.68 4.71
N ASN A 53 2.77 8.34 3.86
CA ASN A 53 3.26 7.77 2.60
C ASN A 53 4.17 6.56 2.84
N LYS A 54 5.10 6.64 3.79
CA LYS A 54 5.97 5.50 4.14
C LYS A 54 5.16 4.30 4.61
N LYS A 55 4.13 4.52 5.42
CA LYS A 55 3.27 3.47 5.94
C LYS A 55 2.44 2.84 4.83
N ALA A 56 1.76 3.64 4.00
CA ALA A 56 1.02 3.16 2.84
C ALA A 56 1.91 2.38 1.86
N HIS A 57 3.09 2.93 1.54
CA HIS A 57 4.06 2.29 0.66
C HIS A 57 4.54 0.95 1.20
N SER A 58 4.86 0.88 2.50
CA SER A 58 5.28 -0.36 3.15
C SER A 58 4.16 -1.41 3.13
N THR A 59 2.91 -1.01 3.39
CA THR A 59 1.76 -1.92 3.32
C THR A 59 1.57 -2.46 1.91
N VAL A 60 1.65 -1.61 0.87
CA VAL A 60 1.54 -2.05 -0.52
C VAL A 60 2.64 -3.06 -0.86
N ILE A 61 3.91 -2.77 -0.55
CA ILE A 61 5.04 -3.69 -0.79
C ILE A 61 4.82 -5.05 -0.12
N LEU A 62 4.33 -5.08 1.12
CA LEU A 62 4.09 -6.33 1.84
C LEU A 62 2.97 -7.18 1.22
N CYS A 63 2.05 -6.55 0.49
CA CYS A 63 0.94 -7.19 -0.23
C CYS A 63 1.27 -7.52 -1.69
N LEU A 64 2.50 -7.28 -2.16
CA LEU A 64 2.94 -7.67 -3.50
C LEU A 64 3.67 -9.02 -3.48
N GLY A 65 3.48 -9.78 -4.55
CA GLY A 65 4.19 -11.02 -4.81
C GLY A 65 5.61 -10.76 -5.32
N ASN A 66 6.51 -11.73 -5.15
CA ASN A 66 7.93 -11.59 -5.47
C ASN A 66 8.21 -11.16 -6.92
N LYS A 67 7.36 -11.57 -7.87
CA LYS A 67 7.46 -11.18 -9.27
C LYS A 67 7.21 -9.68 -9.44
N VAL A 68 6.05 -9.21 -9.02
CA VAL A 68 5.66 -7.79 -9.09
C VAL A 68 6.60 -6.91 -8.27
N LEU A 69 7.07 -7.38 -7.11
CA LEU A 69 8.08 -6.68 -6.32
C LEU A 69 9.37 -6.43 -7.10
N ARG A 70 9.85 -7.40 -7.88
CA ARG A 70 11.04 -7.24 -8.71
C ARG A 70 10.84 -6.25 -9.85
N GLU A 71 9.62 -6.14 -10.37
CA GLU A 71 9.27 -5.18 -11.42
C GLU A 71 9.22 -3.75 -10.83
N VAL A 72 8.46 -3.55 -9.75
CA VAL A 72 8.34 -2.25 -9.07
C VAL A 72 9.68 -1.73 -8.54
N THR A 73 10.53 -2.60 -7.98
CA THR A 73 11.86 -2.18 -7.49
C THR A 73 12.84 -1.81 -8.61
N ARG A 74 12.68 -2.38 -9.81
CA ARG A 74 13.46 -2.00 -10.99
C ARG A 74 13.03 -0.64 -11.53
N GLU A 75 11.74 -0.33 -11.51
CA GLU A 75 11.23 0.97 -11.95
C GLU A 75 11.63 2.13 -11.04
N THR A 76 11.69 1.93 -9.72
CA THR A 76 12.16 2.96 -8.77
C THR A 76 13.65 3.31 -8.94
N THR A 77 14.41 2.50 -9.68
CA THR A 77 15.85 2.70 -9.93
C THR A 77 16.12 3.39 -11.29
N ALA A 78 15.09 3.67 -12.10
CA ALA A 78 15.21 4.26 -13.44
C ALA A 78 14.91 5.77 -13.46
#